data_AF-A0A8J3N962-F1
#
_entry.id   AF-A0A8J3N962-F1
#
_cell.length_a   1.000
_cell.length_b   1.000
_cell.length_c   1.000
_cell.angle_alpha   90.00
_cell.angle_beta   90.00
_cell.angle_gamma   90.00
#
_symmetry.space_group_name_H-M   'P 1'
#
loop_
_entity.id
_entity.type
_entity.pdbx_description
1 polymer ?
#
loop_
_entity_poly.entity_id
_entity_poly.type
_entity_poly.pdbx_seq_one_letter_code
_entity_poly.pdbx_strand_id
1 'polypeptide(L)'
;MLASGLTANPILAVAGNHRQNATVVAVDVAAFLPVAEFTALVDDTIDAVHALPVPAGRSAARVPGERGARTYRGRSVSGIPLPAATWAALADAATDLGVPVPRPP
;
A
#
# COMPACT_ATOMS: atom_id res chain seq x y z
N MET A 1 -0.70 20.97 1.81
CA MET A 1 0.42 21.89 1.56
C MET A 1 1.54 21.25 0.74
N LEU A 2 2.16 20.15 1.17
CA LEU A 2 3.25 19.52 0.40
C LEU A 2 2.82 19.07 -1.02
N ALA A 3 1.74 18.30 -1.15
CA ALA A 3 1.33 17.77 -2.46
C ALA A 3 0.84 18.85 -3.44
N SER A 4 0.21 19.94 -2.95
CA SER A 4 -0.44 20.95 -3.80
C SER A 4 0.27 22.31 -3.78
N GLY A 5 0.52 22.88 -2.59
CA GLY A 5 1.13 24.21 -2.46
C GLY A 5 2.57 24.26 -2.95
N LEU A 6 3.37 23.24 -2.66
CA LEU A 6 4.76 23.15 -3.14
C LEU A 6 4.85 22.95 -4.66
N THR A 7 3.84 22.30 -5.25
CA THR A 7 3.78 22.00 -6.68
C THR A 7 2.97 23.03 -7.47
N ALA A 8 2.57 24.14 -6.82
CA ALA A 8 1.68 25.18 -7.35
C ALA A 8 0.38 24.64 -7.98
N ASN A 9 -0.10 23.49 -7.51
CA ASN A 9 -1.36 22.90 -7.94
C ASN A 9 -2.50 23.22 -6.96
N PRO A 10 -3.76 23.28 -7.46
CA PRO A 10 -4.91 23.57 -6.61
C PRO A 10 -5.10 22.50 -5.52
N ILE A 11 -5.54 22.95 -4.34
CA ILE A 11 -5.82 22.09 -3.17
C ILE A 11 -7.19 21.41 -3.32
N LEU A 12 -8.13 22.06 -4.01
CA LEU A 12 -9.46 21.55 -4.31
C LEU A 12 -9.61 21.43 -5.83
N ALA A 13 -10.18 20.32 -6.29
CA ALA A 13 -10.52 20.19 -7.70
C ALA A 13 -11.66 21.17 -8.05
N VAL A 14 -11.46 21.97 -9.09
CA VAL A 14 -12.56 22.68 -9.75
C VAL A 14 -13.24 21.65 -10.65
N ALA A 15 -14.57 21.56 -10.60
CA ALA A 15 -15.34 20.49 -11.24
C ALA A 15 -14.93 20.27 -12.71
N GLY A 16 -14.73 19.00 -13.09
CA GLY A 16 -14.54 18.57 -14.49
C GLY A 16 -13.15 18.04 -14.87
N ASN A 17 -12.12 18.16 -14.02
CA ASN A 17 -10.81 17.55 -14.29
C ASN A 17 -10.08 17.15 -13.01
N HIS A 18 -9.92 15.84 -12.77
CA HIS A 18 -9.17 15.34 -11.61
C HIS A 18 -7.67 15.61 -11.81
N ARG A 19 -7.09 16.46 -10.97
CA ARG A 19 -5.63 16.65 -10.90
C ARG A 19 -5.10 15.97 -9.66
N GLN A 20 -4.37 14.87 -9.86
CA GLN A 20 -3.64 14.21 -8.79
C GLN A 20 -2.30 14.91 -8.61
N ASN A 21 -2.00 15.28 -7.36
CA ASN A 21 -0.71 15.81 -6.98
C ASN A 21 -0.08 14.89 -5.94
N ALA A 22 1.25 14.75 -5.97
CA ALA A 22 2.00 13.96 -5.01
C ALA A 22 3.31 14.65 -4.66
N THR A 23 3.81 14.39 -3.44
CA THR A 23 5.18 14.74 -3.03
C THR A 23 5.89 13.43 -2.69
N VAL A 24 7.11 13.27 -3.20
CA VAL A 24 7.97 12.14 -2.90
C VAL A 24 9.21 12.66 -2.18
N VAL A 25 9.56 12.02 -1.07
CA VAL A 25 10.76 12.34 -0.29
C VAL A 25 11.57 11.06 -0.15
N ALA A 26 12.86 11.13 -0.46
CA ALA A 26 13.81 10.07 -0.24
C ALA A 26 14.88 10.57 0.74
N VAL A 27 15.21 9.74 1.73
CA VAL A 27 16.23 10.04 2.75
C VAL A 27 17.30 8.98 2.63
N ASP A 28 18.55 9.41 2.42
CA ASP A 28 19.69 8.51 2.49
C ASP A 28 20.05 8.25 3.94
N VAL A 29 19.77 7.03 4.41
CA VAL A 29 20.05 6.60 5.78
C VAL A 29 21.57 6.53 6.03
N ALA A 30 22.35 6.17 5.01
CA ALA A 30 23.81 6.02 5.14
C ALA A 30 24.52 7.34 5.43
N ALA A 31 23.85 8.48 5.18
CA ALA A 31 24.34 9.80 5.54
C ALA A 31 24.31 10.08 7.06
N PHE A 32 23.60 9.26 7.85
CA PHE A 32 23.44 9.44 9.30
C PHE A 32 24.12 8.35 10.13
N LEU A 33 24.00 7.09 9.70
CA LEU A 33 24.57 5.93 10.39
C LEU A 33 24.74 4.75 9.41
N PRO A 34 25.61 3.77 9.71
CA PRO A 34 25.70 2.54 8.93
C PRO A 34 24.32 1.87 8.75
N VAL A 35 24.00 1.47 7.53
CA VAL A 35 22.69 0.88 7.20
C VAL A 35 22.36 -0.32 8.08
N ALA A 36 23.34 -1.17 8.38
CA ALA A 36 23.16 -2.32 9.25
C ALA A 36 22.75 -1.93 10.69
N GLU A 37 23.31 -0.84 11.22
CA GLU A 37 22.95 -0.31 12.54
C GLU A 37 21.53 0.26 12.52
N PHE A 38 21.16 1.02 11.48
CA PHE A 38 19.80 1.49 11.31
C PHE A 38 18.78 0.34 11.23
N THR A 39 19.08 -0.70 10.45
CA THR A 39 18.22 -1.87 10.34
C THR A 39 18.03 -2.55 11.69
N ALA A 40 19.10 -2.72 12.48
CA ALA A 40 18.99 -3.30 13.82
C ALA A 40 18.08 -2.45 14.75
N LEU A 41 18.19 -1.12 14.70
CA LEU A 41 17.31 -0.23 15.47
C LEU A 41 15.83 -0.34 15.04
N VAL A 42 15.58 -0.52 13.75
CA VAL A 42 14.23 -0.78 13.23
C VAL A 42 13.71 -2.13 13.73
N ASP A 43 14.54 -3.17 13.71
CA ASP A 43 14.18 -4.51 14.21
C ASP A 43 13.85 -4.47 15.71
N ASP A 44 14.68 -3.83 16.53
CA ASP A 44 14.42 -3.64 17.97
C ASP A 44 13.08 -2.91 18.22
N THR A 45 12.74 -1.94 17.37
CA THR A 45 11.48 -1.20 17.44
C THR A 45 10.29 -2.11 17.10
N ILE A 46 10.44 -2.96 16.09
CA ILE A 46 9.42 -3.94 15.69
C ILE A 46 9.18 -4.92 16.84
N ASP A 47 10.25 -5.46 17.42
CA ASP A 47 10.19 -6.41 18.54
C ASP A 47 9.51 -5.77 19.77
N ALA A 48 9.84 -4.52 20.08
CA ALA A 48 9.19 -3.78 21.16
C ALA A 48 7.68 -3.61 20.94
N VAL A 49 7.24 -3.35 19.70
CA VAL A 49 5.81 -3.26 19.35
C VAL A 49 5.12 -4.61 19.50
N HIS A 50 5.77 -5.70 19.08
CA HIS A 50 5.21 -7.05 19.20
C HIS A 50 5.16 -7.55 20.65
N ALA A 51 6.06 -7.07 21.51
CA ALA A 51 6.11 -7.42 22.92
C ALA A 51 5.01 -6.73 23.77
N LEU A 52 4.25 -5.78 23.21
CA LEU A 52 3.19 -5.09 23.93
C LEU A 52 2.09 -6.06 24.40
N PRO A 53 1.59 -5.92 25.65
CA PRO A 53 0.50 -6.74 26.15
C PRO A 53 -0.74 -6.66 25.25
N VAL A 54 -1.35 -7.82 24.96
CA VAL A 54 -2.56 -7.89 24.13
C VAL A 54 -3.78 -7.71 25.03
N PRO A 55 -4.59 -6.63 24.86
CA PRO A 55 -5.81 -6.45 25.63
C PRO A 55 -6.82 -7.56 25.34
N ALA A 56 -7.64 -7.90 26.33
CA ALA A 56 -8.69 -8.91 26.18
C ALA A 56 -9.60 -8.58 24.97
N GLY A 57 -9.80 -9.57 24.09
CA GLY A 57 -10.64 -9.43 22.90
C GLY A 57 -10.04 -8.63 21.75
N ARG A 58 -8.75 -8.26 21.80
CA ARG A 58 -8.03 -7.59 20.70
C ARG A 58 -6.96 -8.50 20.11
N SER A 59 -6.59 -8.22 18.86
CA SER A 59 -5.42 -8.84 18.23
C SER A 59 -4.13 -8.15 18.71
N ALA A 60 -3.01 -8.89 18.69
CA ALA A 60 -1.69 -8.31 18.91
C ALA A 60 -1.42 -7.11 17.99
N ALA A 61 -0.64 -6.16 18.53
CA ALA A 61 -0.16 -5.01 17.78
C ALA A 61 0.70 -5.46 16.58
N ARG A 62 0.71 -4.65 15.53
CA ARG A 62 1.46 -4.89 14.29
C ARG A 62 2.07 -3.60 13.81
N VAL A 63 3.23 -3.69 13.17
CA VAL A 63 3.83 -2.53 12.52
C VAL A 63 3.18 -2.26 11.14
N PRO A 64 3.21 -1.00 10.66
CA PRO A 64 2.78 -0.68 9.32
C PRO A 64 3.46 -1.58 8.26
N GLY A 65 2.68 -2.04 7.28
CA GLY A 65 3.17 -2.92 6.21
C GLY A 65 2.95 -4.41 6.45
N GLU A 66 2.94 -4.91 7.68
CA GLU A 66 2.81 -6.37 7.95
C GLU A 66 1.52 -6.98 7.41
N ARG A 67 0.39 -6.30 7.64
CA ARG A 67 -0.90 -6.75 7.11
C ARG A 67 -0.84 -6.88 5.58
N GLY A 68 -0.26 -5.88 4.92
CA GLY A 68 -0.08 -5.86 3.46
C GLY A 68 0.84 -7.00 3.00
N ALA A 69 1.97 -7.21 3.67
CA ALA A 69 2.91 -8.29 3.35
C ALA A 69 2.28 -9.69 3.52
N ARG A 70 1.44 -9.87 4.55
CA ARG A 70 0.65 -11.11 4.71
C ARG A 70 -0.36 -11.30 3.59
N THR A 71 -1.12 -10.25 3.25
CA THR A 71 -2.09 -10.30 2.15
C THR A 71 -1.40 -10.55 0.80
N TYR A 72 -0.26 -9.92 0.55
CA TYR A 72 0.56 -10.15 -0.64
C TYR A 72 1.00 -11.61 -0.71
N ARG A 73 1.68 -12.13 0.32
CA ARG A 73 2.13 -13.53 0.36
C ARG A 73 0.99 -14.53 0.11
N GLY A 74 -0.17 -14.31 0.73
CA GLY A 74 -1.35 -15.15 0.49
C GLY A 74 -1.81 -15.07 -0.96
N ARG A 75 -2.09 -13.87 -1.47
CA ARG A 75 -2.66 -13.65 -2.81
C ARG A 75 -1.70 -13.95 -3.95
N SER A 76 -0.38 -13.90 -3.72
CA SER A 76 0.63 -14.32 -4.70
C SER A 76 0.58 -15.81 -4.99
N VAL A 77 0.04 -16.61 -4.07
CA VAL A 77 -0.10 -18.06 -4.22
C VAL A 77 -1.55 -18.45 -4.53
N SER A 78 -2.51 -17.88 -3.82
CA SER A 78 -3.93 -18.26 -3.90
C SER A 78 -4.76 -17.41 -4.87
N GLY A 79 -4.15 -16.50 -5.62
CA GLY A 79 -4.86 -15.53 -6.46
C GLY A 79 -5.50 -14.38 -5.67
N ILE A 80 -5.96 -13.36 -6.41
CA ILE A 80 -6.61 -12.17 -5.85
C ILE A 80 -8.13 -12.38 -5.87
N PRO A 81 -8.81 -12.39 -4.71
CA PRO A 81 -10.26 -12.49 -4.68
C PRO A 81 -10.89 -11.21 -5.25
N LEU A 82 -11.72 -11.37 -6.28
CA LEU A 82 -12.48 -10.29 -6.90
C LEU A 82 -13.97 -10.50 -6.67
N PRO A 83 -14.73 -9.45 -6.32
CA PRO A 83 -16.19 -9.52 -6.32
C PRO A 83 -16.72 -9.89 -7.72
N ALA A 84 -17.81 -10.65 -7.77
CA ALA A 84 -18.41 -11.09 -9.05
C ALA A 84 -18.73 -9.92 -9.99
N ALA A 85 -19.24 -8.80 -9.46
CA ALA A 85 -19.51 -7.59 -10.24
C ALA A 85 -18.24 -6.96 -10.83
N THR A 86 -17.13 -6.96 -10.09
CA THR A 86 -15.83 -6.47 -10.60
C THR A 86 -15.30 -7.37 -11.70
N TRP A 87 -15.43 -8.69 -11.55
CA TRP A 87 -15.05 -9.64 -12.59
C TRP A 87 -15.85 -9.45 -13.87
N ALA A 88 -17.17 -9.28 -13.76
CA ALA A 88 -18.05 -9.01 -14.90
C ALA A 88 -17.61 -7.73 -15.65
N ALA A 89 -17.39 -6.63 -14.92
CA ALA A 89 -16.93 -5.37 -15.51
C ALA A 89 -15.58 -5.50 -16.23
N LEU A 90 -14.66 -6.33 -15.72
CA LEU A 90 -13.38 -6.60 -16.38
C LEU A 90 -13.56 -7.44 -17.65
N ALA A 91 -14.47 -8.41 -17.64
CA ALA A 91 -14.78 -9.24 -18.80
C ALA A 91 -15.46 -8.43 -19.93
N ASP A 92 -16.38 -7.54 -19.56
CA ASP A 92 -17.02 -6.62 -20.51
C ASP A 92 -15.99 -5.69 -21.15
N ALA A 93 -15.13 -5.07 -20.34
CA ALA A 93 -14.05 -4.22 -20.84
C ALA A 93 -13.06 -4.97 -21.76
N ALA A 94 -12.75 -6.23 -21.44
CA ALA A 94 -11.90 -7.06 -22.30
C ALA A 94 -12.56 -7.33 -23.67
N THR A 95 -13.87 -7.58 -23.67
CA THR A 95 -14.66 -7.80 -24.88
C THR A 95 -14.71 -6.55 -25.74
N ASP A 96 -14.99 -5.38 -25.15
CA ASP A 96 -15.05 -4.10 -25.85
C ASP A 96 -13.70 -3.72 -26.48
N LEU A 97 -12.60 -4.08 -25.82
CA LEU A 97 -11.24 -3.85 -26.30
C LEU A 97 -10.72 -4.96 -27.24
N GLY A 98 -11.50 -6.02 -27.47
CA GLY A 98 -11.11 -7.15 -28.32
C GLY A 98 -9.93 -7.97 -27.78
N VAL A 99 -9.70 -7.95 -26.47
CA VAL A 99 -8.63 -8.73 -25.81
C VAL A 99 -9.19 -9.98 -25.13
N PRO A 100 -8.41 -11.06 -24.98
CA PRO A 100 -8.89 -12.27 -24.31
C PRO A 100 -9.31 -11.99 -22.87
N VAL A 101 -10.51 -12.46 -22.50
CA VAL A 101 -10.96 -12.43 -21.11
C VAL A 101 -10.03 -13.31 -20.26
N PRO A 102 -9.43 -12.79 -19.18
CA PRO A 102 -8.56 -13.57 -18.32
C PRO A 102 -9.32 -14.75 -17.70
N ARG A 103 -8.62 -15.85 -17.41
CA ARG A 103 -9.23 -16.97 -16.66
C ARG A 103 -9.43 -16.55 -15.20
N PRO A 104 -10.59 -16.84 -14.60
CA PRO A 104 -10.80 -16.55 -13.19
C PRO A 104 -9.80 -17.33 -12.33
N PRO A 105 -9.30 -16.73 -11.23
CA PRO A 105 -8.41 -17.39 -10.28
C PRO A 105 -9.10 -18.52 -9.52
#